data_AF-A0A8H5AKE8-F1
#
_entry.id   AF-A0A8H5AKE8-F1
#
_cell.length_a   1.000
_cell.length_b   1.000
_cell.length_c   1.000
_cell.angle_alpha   90.00
_cell.angle_beta   90.00
_cell.angle_gamma   90.00
#
_symmetry.space_group_name_H-M   'P 1'
#
loop_
_entity.id
_entity.type
_entity.pdbx_description
1 polymer ?
#
loop_
_entity_poly.entity_id
_entity_poly.type
_entity_poly.pdbx_seq_one_letter_code
_entity_poly.pdbx_strand_id
1 'polypeptide(L)'
;MSGNLWSIPLQTTNFNIVVAFLGGFISIFGLVSYLLKENYYLSEALISLLAGVAFGPHGADFIRPRDYAECAEFPESCDFDLNAITLNFSRLVLGVQLVLAGVQLPSKYLVREWKSLSLLLGPGMTCMWLATSLLVWALAGQPPFLHALAIGACVTPTDPVLSAVIVKGKFADHNIPQDLQYLITAESGANDGLGYPFLFLALYLIKFTGAAA
;
A
#
# COMPACT_ATOMS: atom_id res chain seq x y z
N MET A 1 -47.62 7.62 17.74
CA MET A 1 -47.13 8.14 16.43
C MET A 1 -46.03 7.21 15.98
N SER A 2 -46.38 6.16 15.23
CA SER A 2 -45.43 5.17 14.73
C SER A 2 -44.63 5.80 13.59
N GLY A 3 -43.35 6.10 13.83
CA GLY A 3 -42.44 6.57 12.80
C GLY A 3 -42.29 5.50 11.72
N ASN A 4 -42.79 5.80 10.51
CA ASN A 4 -42.51 4.97 9.35
C ASN A 4 -40.98 4.98 9.13
N LEU A 5 -40.37 3.82 8.95
CA LEU A 5 -38.93 3.71 8.68
C LEU A 5 -38.50 4.60 7.49
N TRP A 6 -39.42 4.79 6.53
CA TRP A 6 -39.28 5.61 5.33
C TRP A 6 -39.31 7.13 5.58
N SER A 7 -39.60 7.60 6.80
CA SER A 7 -39.58 9.04 7.13
C SER A 7 -38.22 9.54 7.62
N ILE A 8 -37.20 8.68 7.65
CA ILE A 8 -35.84 9.07 8.02
C ILE A 8 -35.18 9.73 6.79
N PRO A 9 -34.82 11.03 6.83
CA PRO A 9 -34.21 11.70 5.70
C PRO A 9 -32.81 11.12 5.42
N LEU A 10 -32.49 10.97 4.14
CA LEU A 10 -31.17 10.51 3.72
C LEU A 10 -30.13 11.56 4.10
N GLN A 11 -29.25 11.23 5.06
CA GLN A 11 -28.19 12.14 5.50
C GLN A 11 -27.01 12.07 4.52
N THR A 12 -26.87 13.06 3.66
CA THR A 12 -25.75 13.20 2.71
C THR A 12 -24.53 13.83 3.38
N THR A 13 -24.05 13.24 4.47
CA THR A 13 -22.79 13.66 5.10
C THR A 13 -21.61 13.13 4.29
N ASN A 14 -20.45 13.80 4.36
CA ASN A 14 -19.21 13.35 3.72
C ASN A 14 -18.87 11.91 4.11
N PHE A 15 -19.06 11.55 5.39
CA PHE A 15 -18.88 10.19 5.89
C PHE A 15 -19.78 9.17 5.18
N ASN A 16 -21.09 9.45 5.09
CA ASN A 16 -22.04 8.54 4.45
C ASN A 16 -21.78 8.38 2.95
N ILE A 17 -21.35 9.46 2.28
CA ILE A 17 -20.96 9.42 0.86
C ILE A 17 -19.74 8.49 0.68
N VAL A 18 -18.70 8.65 1.51
CA VAL A 18 -17.50 7.80 1.43
C VAL A 18 -17.84 6.34 1.70
N VAL A 19 -18.61 6.04 2.74
CA VAL A 19 -18.99 4.65 3.07
C VAL A 19 -19.87 4.03 1.98
N ALA A 20 -20.86 4.76 1.48
CA ALA A 20 -21.73 4.28 0.41
C ALA A 20 -20.96 4.04 -0.89
N PHE A 21 -20.07 4.97 -1.25
CA PHE A 21 -19.22 4.84 -2.43
C PHE A 21 -18.24 3.67 -2.30
N LEU A 22 -17.51 3.59 -1.19
CA LEU A 22 -16.51 2.55 -0.97
C LEU A 22 -17.16 1.15 -0.87
N GLY A 23 -18.30 1.04 -0.17
CA GLY A 23 -19.08 -0.19 -0.11
C GLY A 23 -19.70 -0.59 -1.46
N GLY A 24 -20.22 0.38 -2.21
CA GLY A 24 -20.73 0.17 -3.58
C GLY A 24 -19.64 -0.28 -4.54
N PHE A 25 -18.50 0.40 -4.52
CA PHE A 25 -17.32 0.05 -5.31
C PHE A 25 -16.85 -1.37 -4.97
N ILE A 26 -16.66 -1.71 -3.69
CA ILE A 26 -16.23 -3.06 -3.28
C ILE A 26 -17.24 -4.12 -3.74
N SER A 27 -18.54 -3.84 -3.67
CA SER A 27 -19.58 -4.79 -4.07
C SER A 27 -19.60 -5.03 -5.57
N ILE A 28 -19.58 -3.96 -6.37
CA ILE A 28 -19.57 -4.02 -7.84
C ILE A 28 -18.24 -4.62 -8.31
N PHE A 29 -17.13 -4.15 -7.75
CA PHE A 29 -15.82 -4.67 -8.05
C PHE A 29 -15.72 -6.15 -7.67
N GLY A 30 -16.22 -6.58 -6.52
CA GLY A 30 -16.25 -8.01 -6.15
C GLY A 30 -17.00 -8.89 -7.16
N LEU A 31 -18.09 -8.38 -7.75
CA LEU A 31 -18.86 -9.08 -8.77
C LEU A 31 -18.15 -9.17 -10.13
N VAL A 32 -17.45 -8.10 -10.53
CA VAL A 32 -16.84 -7.95 -11.86
C VAL A 32 -15.36 -8.34 -11.88
N SER A 33 -14.68 -8.27 -10.73
CA SER A 33 -13.25 -8.54 -10.55
C SER A 33 -12.89 -9.96 -10.97
N TYR A 34 -13.77 -10.93 -10.70
CA TYR A 34 -13.56 -12.30 -11.18
C TYR A 34 -13.43 -12.36 -12.71
N LEU A 35 -14.32 -11.67 -13.44
CA LEU A 35 -14.30 -11.65 -14.91
C LEU A 35 -13.09 -10.87 -15.46
N LEU A 36 -12.73 -9.75 -14.82
CA LEU A 36 -11.61 -8.92 -15.24
C LEU A 36 -10.25 -9.59 -14.96
N LYS A 37 -10.09 -10.17 -13.79
CA LYS A 37 -8.87 -10.87 -13.37
C LYS A 37 -8.62 -12.11 -14.22
N GLU A 38 -9.68 -12.86 -14.52
CA GLU A 38 -9.56 -14.12 -15.24
C GLU A 38 -9.38 -13.95 -16.75
N ASN A 39 -10.01 -12.95 -17.37
CA ASN A 39 -9.90 -12.72 -18.82
C ASN A 39 -8.81 -11.72 -19.23
N TYR A 40 -8.59 -10.66 -18.45
CA TYR A 40 -7.68 -9.57 -18.82
C TYR A 40 -6.37 -9.55 -18.02
N TYR A 41 -6.21 -10.43 -17.02
CA TYR A 41 -5.01 -10.50 -16.17
C TYR A 41 -4.61 -9.15 -15.53
N LEU A 42 -5.57 -8.23 -15.36
CA LEU A 42 -5.33 -6.92 -14.75
C LEU A 42 -5.24 -7.04 -13.23
N SER A 43 -4.28 -6.33 -12.62
CA SER A 43 -4.15 -6.30 -11.17
C SER A 43 -5.29 -5.51 -10.52
N GLU A 44 -5.79 -6.03 -9.40
CA GLU A 44 -6.80 -5.35 -8.58
C GLU A 44 -6.29 -3.98 -8.10
N ALA A 45 -4.98 -3.86 -7.85
CA ALA A 45 -4.31 -2.62 -7.51
C ALA A 45 -4.38 -1.57 -8.62
N LEU A 46 -4.13 -1.95 -9.88
CA LEU A 46 -4.21 -1.03 -11.02
C LEU A 46 -5.64 -0.53 -11.23
N ILE A 47 -6.62 -1.44 -11.15
CA ILE A 47 -8.04 -1.07 -11.30
C ILE A 47 -8.46 -0.13 -10.16
N SER A 48 -8.03 -0.42 -8.92
CA SER A 48 -8.32 0.43 -7.76
C SER A 48 -7.67 1.81 -7.87
N LEU A 49 -6.44 1.89 -8.40
CA LEU A 49 -5.76 3.15 -8.70
C LEU A 49 -6.55 3.97 -9.73
N LEU A 50 -6.93 3.35 -10.85
CA LEU A 50 -7.70 4.01 -11.91
C LEU A 50 -9.06 4.48 -11.40
N ALA A 51 -9.74 3.69 -10.57
CA ALA A 51 -10.97 4.10 -9.91
C ALA A 51 -10.72 5.29 -8.97
N GLY A 52 -9.68 5.26 -8.15
CA GLY A 52 -9.31 6.38 -7.27
C GLY A 52 -9.06 7.68 -8.05
N VAL A 53 -8.36 7.62 -9.18
CA VAL A 53 -8.15 8.78 -10.06
C VAL A 53 -9.46 9.24 -10.72
N ALA A 54 -10.27 8.30 -11.23
CA ALA A 54 -11.52 8.59 -11.91
C ALA A 54 -12.60 9.16 -10.99
N PHE A 55 -12.63 8.78 -9.71
CA PHE A 55 -13.61 9.24 -8.73
C PHE A 55 -13.07 10.31 -7.76
N GLY A 56 -11.76 10.59 -7.83
CA GLY A 56 -11.12 11.66 -7.08
C GLY A 56 -11.38 13.05 -7.67
N PRO A 57 -10.71 14.08 -7.13
CA PRO A 57 -10.99 15.49 -7.47
C PRO A 57 -10.72 15.86 -8.93
N HIS A 58 -9.85 15.10 -9.62
CA HIS A 58 -9.53 15.32 -11.03
C HIS A 58 -10.48 14.59 -12.00
N GLY A 59 -11.38 13.74 -11.49
CA GLY A 59 -12.35 12.98 -12.27
C GLY A 59 -13.78 13.39 -11.96
N ALA A 60 -14.53 12.49 -11.32
CA ALA A 60 -15.93 12.67 -10.95
C ALA A 60 -16.17 13.43 -9.63
N ASP A 61 -15.10 13.75 -8.89
CA ASP A 61 -15.13 14.56 -7.66
C ASP A 61 -16.05 14.02 -6.54
N PHE A 62 -16.22 12.69 -6.47
CA PHE A 62 -16.99 12.05 -5.40
C PHE A 62 -16.16 11.87 -4.13
N ILE A 63 -14.86 11.56 -4.28
CA ILE A 63 -13.92 11.49 -3.17
C ILE A 63 -13.18 12.82 -3.10
N ARG A 64 -13.41 13.57 -2.01
CA ARG A 64 -12.90 14.94 -1.82
C ARG A 64 -12.02 15.05 -0.57
N PRO A 65 -10.75 14.60 -0.62
CA PRO A 65 -9.87 14.59 0.56
C PRO A 65 -9.69 15.96 1.21
N ARG A 66 -9.68 17.03 0.40
CA ARG A 66 -9.56 18.41 0.89
C ARG A 66 -10.79 18.87 1.68
N ASP A 67 -11.98 18.45 1.28
CA ASP A 67 -13.21 18.76 2.03
C ASP A 67 -13.25 17.96 3.33
N TYR A 68 -12.70 16.74 3.35
CA TYR A 68 -12.63 15.91 4.56
C TYR A 68 -11.60 16.40 5.56
N ALA A 69 -10.54 17.06 5.07
CA ALA A 69 -9.55 17.77 5.88
C ALA A 69 -9.97 19.22 6.20
N GLU A 70 -11.23 19.61 5.93
CA GLU A 70 -11.79 20.92 6.25
C GLU A 70 -10.95 22.10 5.71
N CYS A 71 -10.27 21.90 4.58
CA CYS A 71 -9.32 22.85 4.00
C CYS A 71 -9.93 24.22 3.65
N ALA A 72 -11.25 24.27 3.44
CA ALA A 72 -11.97 25.51 3.17
C ALA A 72 -12.12 26.41 4.41
N GLU A 73 -12.23 25.81 5.60
CA GLU A 73 -12.38 26.53 6.87
C GLU A 73 -11.02 26.80 7.52
N PHE A 74 -10.08 25.85 7.38
CA PHE A 74 -8.73 25.94 7.95
C PHE A 74 -7.64 25.76 6.88
N PRO A 75 -7.42 26.75 5.99
CA PRO A 75 -6.46 26.63 4.90
C PRO A 75 -5.00 26.50 5.39
N GLU A 76 -4.65 27.03 6.56
CA GLU A 76 -3.29 26.93 7.11
C GLU A 76 -2.96 25.52 7.67
N SER A 77 -3.96 24.76 8.14
CA SER A 77 -3.75 23.39 8.65
C SER A 77 -4.07 22.31 7.64
N CYS A 78 -4.65 22.66 6.49
CA CYS A 78 -5.06 21.72 5.43
C CYS A 78 -4.01 20.65 5.10
N ASP A 79 -2.77 21.05 4.83
CA ASP A 79 -1.70 20.09 4.49
C ASP A 79 -1.36 19.17 5.67
N PHE A 80 -1.40 19.69 6.90
CA PHE A 80 -1.16 18.89 8.09
C PHE A 80 -2.27 17.87 8.30
N ASP A 81 -3.53 18.29 8.22
CA ASP A 81 -4.69 17.43 8.45
C ASP A 81 -4.83 16.37 7.35
N LEU A 82 -4.63 16.76 6.08
CA LEU A 82 -4.64 15.84 4.94
C LEU A 82 -3.53 14.78 5.06
N ASN A 83 -2.32 15.19 5.42
CA ASN A 83 -1.21 14.26 5.65
C ASN A 83 -1.47 13.36 6.86
N ALA A 84 -2.08 13.88 7.94
CA ALA A 84 -2.43 13.09 9.11
C ALA A 84 -3.50 12.03 8.79
N ILE A 85 -4.55 12.40 8.05
CA ILE A 85 -5.57 11.45 7.58
C ILE A 85 -4.93 10.37 6.71
N THR A 86 -4.12 10.78 5.73
CA THR A 86 -3.44 9.86 4.80
C THR A 86 -2.52 8.90 5.57
N LEU A 87 -1.72 9.41 6.51
CA LEU A 87 -0.81 8.61 7.31
C LEU A 87 -1.57 7.58 8.16
N ASN A 88 -2.60 8.01 8.89
CA ASN A 88 -3.37 7.11 9.75
C ASN A 88 -4.14 6.07 8.94
N PHE A 89 -4.71 6.47 7.80
CA PHE A 89 -5.37 5.54 6.88
C PHE A 89 -4.38 4.51 6.31
N SER A 90 -3.21 4.94 5.81
CA SER A 90 -2.17 4.03 5.33
C SER A 90 -1.70 3.07 6.41
N ARG A 91 -1.53 3.53 7.66
CA ARG A 91 -1.17 2.65 8.80
C ARG A 91 -2.24 1.59 9.08
N LEU A 92 -3.51 1.97 8.99
CA LEU A 92 -4.62 1.03 9.14
C LEU A 92 -4.60 -0.02 8.01
N VAL A 93 -4.47 0.43 6.76
CA VAL A 93 -4.43 -0.45 5.58
C VAL A 93 -3.26 -1.42 5.66
N LEU A 94 -2.04 -0.92 5.91
CA LEU A 94 -0.85 -1.76 6.09
C LEU A 94 -1.03 -2.75 7.25
N GLY A 95 -1.59 -2.32 8.38
CA GLY A 95 -1.86 -3.20 9.51
C GLY A 95 -2.80 -4.36 9.16
N VAL A 96 -3.91 -4.06 8.48
CA VAL A 96 -4.87 -5.09 8.01
C VAL A 96 -4.20 -6.01 6.99
N GLN A 97 -3.48 -5.45 6.04
CA GLN A 97 -2.82 -6.18 4.97
C GLN A 97 -1.78 -7.18 5.50
N LEU A 98 -0.93 -6.75 6.44
CA LEU A 98 0.06 -7.61 7.07
C LEU A 98 -0.56 -8.76 7.86
N VAL A 99 -1.68 -8.50 8.55
CA VAL A 99 -2.45 -9.55 9.23
C VAL A 99 -3.00 -10.55 8.21
N LEU A 100 -3.57 -10.08 7.10
CA LEU A 100 -4.10 -10.95 6.05
C LEU A 100 -3.00 -11.78 5.39
N ALA A 101 -1.83 -11.21 5.12
CA ALA A 101 -0.68 -11.94 4.58
C ALA A 101 -0.22 -13.03 5.56
N GLY A 102 -0.14 -12.72 6.86
CA GLY A 102 0.22 -13.68 7.89
C GLY A 102 -0.77 -14.84 8.04
N VAL A 103 -2.08 -14.55 8.00
CA VAL A 103 -3.15 -15.58 8.13
C VAL A 103 -3.18 -16.55 6.95
N GLN A 104 -2.70 -16.13 5.77
CA GLN A 104 -2.65 -16.99 4.58
C GLN A 104 -1.51 -18.01 4.62
N LEU A 105 -0.50 -17.79 5.47
CA LEU A 105 0.64 -18.69 5.59
C LEU A 105 0.31 -19.89 6.49
N PRO A 106 0.87 -21.08 6.21
CA PRO A 106 0.69 -22.23 7.08
C PRO A 106 1.33 -22.01 8.47
N SER A 107 0.86 -22.77 9.46
CA SER A 107 1.34 -22.63 10.84
C SER A 107 2.87 -22.81 10.93
N LYS A 108 3.53 -21.92 11.68
CA LYS A 108 4.99 -21.92 11.92
C LYS A 108 5.84 -21.79 10.64
N TYR A 109 5.28 -21.30 9.53
CA TYR A 109 5.99 -21.19 8.25
C TYR A 109 7.28 -20.35 8.35
N LEU A 110 7.23 -19.20 9.01
CA LEU A 110 8.39 -18.31 9.19
C LEU A 110 9.58 -19.00 9.89
N VAL A 111 9.30 -19.91 10.82
CA VAL A 111 10.34 -20.67 11.53
C VAL A 111 10.87 -21.79 10.64
N ARG A 112 9.98 -22.48 9.93
CA ARG A 112 10.35 -23.58 9.02
C ARG A 112 11.24 -23.10 7.88
N GLU A 113 10.89 -21.98 7.25
CA GLU A 113 11.59 -21.40 6.10
C GLU A 113 12.54 -20.26 6.49
N TRP A 114 12.94 -20.18 7.77
CA TRP A 114 13.77 -19.08 8.29
C TRP A 114 15.06 -18.88 7.49
N LYS A 115 15.71 -19.95 7.02
CA LYS A 115 16.95 -19.85 6.22
C LYS A 115 16.71 -19.15 4.87
N SER A 116 15.64 -19.54 4.19
CA SER A 116 15.24 -18.98 2.89
C SER A 116 14.86 -17.51 3.06
N LEU A 117 14.04 -17.22 4.08
CA LEU A 117 13.60 -15.86 4.41
C LEU A 117 14.76 -14.97 4.86
N SER A 118 15.69 -15.47 5.68
CA SER A 118 16.83 -14.68 6.13
C SER A 118 17.79 -14.31 4.99
N LEU A 119 17.91 -15.18 3.98
CA LEU A 119 18.69 -14.90 2.77
C LEU A 119 18.02 -13.82 1.91
N LEU A 120 16.70 -13.90 1.73
CA LEU A 120 15.95 -12.92 0.94
C LEU A 120 15.87 -11.56 1.65
N LEU A 121 15.48 -11.55 2.92
CA LEU A 121 15.25 -10.34 3.71
C LEU A 121 16.53 -9.68 4.24
N GLY A 122 17.61 -10.44 4.38
CA GLY A 122 18.90 -9.92 4.83
C GLY A 122 19.71 -9.40 3.64
N PRO A 123 20.62 -10.23 3.07
CA PRO A 123 21.48 -9.79 1.98
C PRO A 123 20.71 -9.44 0.71
N GLY A 124 19.63 -10.16 0.37
CA GLY A 124 18.81 -9.86 -0.81
C GLY A 124 18.25 -8.44 -0.78
N MET A 125 17.48 -8.14 0.27
CA MET A 125 16.88 -6.82 0.48
C MET A 125 17.93 -5.71 0.61
N THR A 126 19.06 -5.97 1.27
CA THR A 126 20.16 -4.99 1.38
C THR A 126 20.77 -4.68 0.01
N CYS A 127 21.01 -5.70 -0.82
CA CYS A 127 21.50 -5.51 -2.18
C CYS A 127 20.49 -4.74 -3.04
N MET A 128 19.19 -5.05 -2.93
CA MET A 128 18.13 -4.30 -3.60
C MET A 128 18.14 -2.83 -3.17
N TRP A 129 18.26 -2.54 -1.87
CA TRP A 129 18.33 -1.18 -1.35
C TRP A 129 19.52 -0.39 -1.88
N LEU A 130 20.71 -0.99 -1.90
CA LEU A 130 21.89 -0.32 -2.43
C LEU A 130 21.77 -0.09 -3.94
N ALA A 131 21.25 -1.07 -4.68
CA ALA A 131 21.05 -0.95 -6.12
C ALA A 131 20.02 0.13 -6.47
N THR A 132 18.86 0.15 -5.80
CA THR A 132 17.82 1.18 -6.03
C THR A 132 18.32 2.56 -5.65
N SER A 133 19.02 2.68 -4.52
CA SER A 133 19.63 3.95 -4.09
C SER A 133 20.67 4.45 -5.10
N LEU A 134 21.50 3.56 -5.65
CA LEU A 134 22.46 3.91 -6.69
C LEU A 134 21.78 4.36 -7.98
N LEU A 135 20.70 3.70 -8.39
CA LEU A 135 19.90 4.09 -9.56
C LEU A 135 19.25 5.46 -9.35
N VAL A 136 18.65 5.70 -8.19
CA VAL A 136 18.08 7.01 -7.83
C VAL A 136 19.16 8.09 -7.87
N TRP A 137 20.33 7.81 -7.29
CA TRP A 137 21.45 8.74 -7.31
C TRP A 137 21.90 9.07 -8.73
N ALA A 138 22.05 8.06 -9.60
CA ALA A 138 22.50 8.24 -10.97
C ALA A 138 21.47 8.98 -11.85
N LEU A 139 20.17 8.71 -11.66
CA LEU A 139 19.10 9.25 -12.51
C LEU A 139 18.56 10.60 -12.03
N ALA A 140 18.59 10.88 -10.73
CA ALA A 140 18.02 12.11 -10.15
C ALA A 140 19.02 13.29 -10.12
N GLY A 141 20.10 13.23 -10.91
CA GLY A 141 21.10 14.30 -10.97
C GLY A 141 22.07 14.32 -9.80
N GLN A 142 22.41 13.14 -9.24
CA GLN A 142 23.42 12.97 -8.19
C GLN A 142 23.16 13.78 -6.91
N PRO A 143 21.97 13.65 -6.27
CA PRO A 143 21.73 14.24 -4.96
C PRO A 143 22.75 13.71 -3.94
N PRO A 144 22.88 14.32 -2.74
CA PRO A 144 23.70 13.73 -1.68
C PRO A 144 23.29 12.28 -1.47
N PHE A 145 24.26 11.37 -1.46
CA PHE A 145 23.98 9.92 -1.53
C PHE A 145 23.03 9.45 -0.43
N LEU A 146 23.03 10.10 0.74
CA LEU A 146 22.11 9.81 1.83
C LEU A 146 20.62 10.07 1.49
N HIS A 147 20.31 11.06 0.65
CA HIS A 147 18.95 11.29 0.17
C HIS A 147 18.52 10.19 -0.80
N ALA A 148 19.41 9.77 -1.69
CA ALA A 148 19.16 8.64 -2.57
C ALA A 148 18.96 7.35 -1.77
N LEU A 149 19.69 7.19 -0.66
CA LEU A 149 19.55 6.08 0.28
C LEU A 149 18.20 6.07 1.00
N ALA A 150 17.70 7.24 1.39
CA ALA A 150 16.38 7.38 2.00
C ALA A 150 15.26 7.08 0.99
N ILE A 151 15.38 7.58 -0.25
CA ILE A 151 14.42 7.30 -1.33
C ILE A 151 14.45 5.81 -1.69
N GLY A 152 15.64 5.22 -1.84
CA GLY A 152 15.79 3.79 -2.11
C GLY A 152 15.17 2.92 -1.03
N ALA A 153 15.26 3.32 0.25
CA ALA A 153 14.62 2.62 1.35
C ALA A 153 13.08 2.60 1.23
N CYS A 154 12.46 3.65 0.70
CA CYS A 154 11.01 3.69 0.46
C CYS A 154 10.57 2.78 -0.70
N VAL A 155 11.47 2.46 -1.64
CA VAL A 155 11.16 1.68 -2.86
C VAL A 155 11.51 0.20 -2.71
N THR A 156 12.39 -0.15 -1.77
CA THR A 156 12.91 -1.52 -1.62
C THR A 156 11.89 -2.54 -1.13
N PRO A 157 11.01 -2.25 -0.14
CA PRO A 157 10.00 -3.21 0.31
C PRO A 157 9.09 -3.65 -0.84
N THR A 158 8.81 -4.96 -0.91
CA THR A 158 7.93 -5.56 -1.92
C THR A 158 6.54 -5.81 -1.31
N ASP A 159 5.52 -5.25 -1.96
CA ASP A 159 4.17 -5.18 -1.41
C ASP A 159 3.38 -6.52 -1.55
N PRO A 160 2.80 -7.08 -0.46
CA PRO A 160 1.97 -8.28 -0.53
C PRO A 160 0.73 -8.15 -1.42
N VAL A 161 0.17 -6.95 -1.60
CA VAL A 161 -0.99 -6.70 -2.48
C VAL A 161 -0.58 -6.80 -3.94
N LEU A 162 0.57 -6.22 -4.32
CA LEU A 162 1.09 -6.35 -5.68
C LEU A 162 1.62 -7.76 -5.97
N SER A 163 2.31 -8.40 -5.02
CA SER A 163 2.81 -9.76 -5.21
C SER A 163 1.69 -10.80 -5.29
N ALA A 164 0.55 -10.57 -4.63
CA ALA A 164 -0.66 -11.39 -4.75
C ALA A 164 -1.17 -11.54 -6.20
N VAL A 165 -0.87 -10.62 -7.10
CA VAL A 165 -1.21 -10.73 -8.53
C VAL A 165 -0.48 -11.89 -9.18
N ILE A 166 0.75 -12.16 -8.75
CA ILE A 166 1.61 -13.19 -9.29
C ILE A 166 1.34 -14.52 -8.58
N VAL A 167 1.11 -14.49 -7.26
CA VAL A 167 0.99 -15.72 -6.45
C VAL A 167 -0.43 -16.22 -6.24
N LYS A 168 -1.47 -15.52 -6.70
CA LYS A 168 -2.86 -15.97 -6.57
C LYS A 168 -3.62 -16.01 -7.89
N GLY A 169 -4.59 -16.92 -7.96
CA GLY A 169 -5.52 -17.08 -9.08
C GLY A 169 -5.08 -18.16 -10.07
N LYS A 170 -5.90 -18.40 -11.09
CA LYS A 170 -5.72 -19.54 -12.01
C LYS A 170 -4.34 -19.60 -12.66
N PHE A 171 -3.75 -18.43 -12.97
CA PHE A 171 -2.40 -18.36 -13.50
C PHE A 171 -1.36 -18.90 -12.51
N ALA A 172 -1.39 -18.44 -11.26
CA ALA A 172 -0.46 -18.87 -10.23
C ALA A 172 -0.62 -20.37 -9.93
N ASP A 173 -1.86 -20.86 -9.82
CA ASP A 173 -2.17 -22.25 -9.51
C ASP A 173 -1.63 -23.23 -10.55
N HIS A 174 -1.51 -22.81 -11.82
CA HIS A 174 -1.01 -23.65 -12.91
C HIS A 174 0.49 -23.49 -13.16
N ASN A 175 1.07 -22.31 -12.86
CA ASN A 175 2.42 -21.96 -13.29
C ASN A 175 3.43 -21.81 -12.13
N ILE A 176 2.97 -21.67 -10.89
CA ILE A 176 3.83 -21.37 -9.74
C ILE A 176 3.65 -22.44 -8.66
N PRO A 177 4.72 -23.14 -8.25
CA PRO A 177 4.67 -24.09 -7.15
C PRO A 177 4.15 -23.45 -5.86
N GLN A 178 3.31 -24.17 -5.13
CA GLN A 178 2.68 -23.69 -3.90
C GLN A 178 3.70 -23.20 -2.84
N ASP A 179 4.82 -23.90 -2.71
CA ASP A 179 5.89 -23.50 -1.78
C ASP A 179 6.51 -22.14 -2.14
N LEU A 180 6.61 -21.82 -3.43
CA LEU A 180 7.11 -20.53 -3.90
C LEU A 180 6.09 -19.42 -3.67
N GLN A 181 4.79 -19.71 -3.82
CA GLN A 181 3.71 -18.77 -3.50
C GLN A 181 3.73 -18.38 -2.01
N TYR A 182 3.92 -19.35 -1.12
CA TYR A 182 4.05 -19.10 0.31
C TYR A 182 5.33 -18.32 0.64
N LEU A 183 6.45 -18.64 -0.02
CA LEU A 183 7.71 -17.95 0.22
C LEU A 183 7.63 -16.48 -0.19
N ILE A 184 7.06 -16.18 -1.37
CA ILE A 184 6.86 -14.81 -1.85
C ILE A 184 5.89 -14.06 -0.92
N THR A 185 4.78 -14.68 -0.51
CA THR A 185 3.82 -14.05 0.41
C THR A 185 4.48 -13.71 1.75
N ALA A 186 5.32 -14.61 2.27
CA ALA A 186 6.06 -14.41 3.51
C ALA A 186 7.16 -13.35 3.38
N GLU A 187 7.88 -13.32 2.25
CA GLU A 187 8.91 -12.32 1.97
C GLU A 187 8.28 -10.92 1.86
N SER A 188 7.24 -10.76 1.04
CA SER A 188 6.53 -9.48 0.88
C SER A 188 5.93 -8.98 2.20
N GLY A 189 5.31 -9.85 3.01
CA GLY A 189 4.78 -9.45 4.31
C GLY A 189 5.86 -9.10 5.34
N ALA A 190 7.01 -9.77 5.32
CA ALA A 190 8.06 -9.50 6.29
C ALA A 190 8.89 -8.26 5.93
N ASN A 191 9.07 -7.96 4.64
CA ASN A 191 9.89 -6.83 4.22
C ASN A 191 9.24 -5.46 4.51
N ASP A 192 7.90 -5.37 4.55
CA ASP A 192 7.15 -4.17 4.91
C ASP A 192 7.58 -3.64 6.30
N GLY A 193 7.85 -4.57 7.24
CA GLY A 193 8.39 -4.23 8.56
C GLY A 193 9.90 -3.96 8.53
N LEU A 194 10.66 -4.72 7.74
CA LEU A 194 12.12 -4.60 7.68
C LEU A 194 12.61 -3.37 6.87
N GLY A 195 11.74 -2.69 6.13
CA GLY A 195 12.05 -1.42 5.47
C GLY A 195 12.40 -0.30 6.47
N TYR A 196 11.83 -0.35 7.66
CA TYR A 196 12.02 0.64 8.72
C TYR A 196 13.51 0.85 9.06
N PRO A 197 14.29 -0.19 9.43
CA PRO A 197 15.73 -0.06 9.65
C PRO A 197 16.49 0.69 8.55
N PHE A 198 16.24 0.39 7.27
CA PHE A 198 16.91 1.02 6.14
C PHE A 198 16.56 2.52 6.04
N LEU A 199 15.28 2.85 6.16
CA LEU A 199 14.80 4.23 6.09
C LEU A 199 15.35 5.06 7.27
N PHE A 200 15.20 4.56 8.50
CA PHE A 200 15.65 5.27 9.69
C PHE A 200 17.17 5.41 9.74
N LEU A 201 17.92 4.41 9.27
CA LEU A 201 19.37 4.54 9.12
C LEU A 201 19.74 5.72 8.22
N ALA A 202 19.12 5.82 7.04
CA ALA A 202 19.36 6.94 6.12
C ALA A 202 18.97 8.29 6.75
N LEU A 203 17.78 8.38 7.36
CA LEU A 203 17.30 9.61 8.00
C LEU A 203 18.17 10.05 9.18
N TYR A 204 18.63 9.12 10.03
CA TYR A 204 19.53 9.44 11.12
C TYR A 204 20.90 9.88 10.63
N LEU A 205 21.43 9.24 9.58
CA LEU A 205 22.67 9.69 8.96
C LEU A 205 22.52 11.12 8.43
N ILE A 206 21.43 11.45 7.73
CA ILE A 206 21.15 12.83 7.26
C ILE A 206 21.13 13.80 8.45
N LYS A 207 20.39 13.47 9.51
CA LYS A 207 20.24 14.30 10.70
C LYS A 207 21.58 14.58 11.41
N PHE A 208 22.43 13.58 11.56
CA PHE A 208 23.66 13.69 12.36
C PHE A 208 24.90 14.10 11.57
N THR A 209 24.92 13.90 10.25
CA THR A 209 26.05 14.31 9.40
C THR A 209 25.89 15.71 8.82
N GLY A 210 24.73 16.36 9.03
CA GLY A 210 24.48 17.72 8.55
C GLY A 210 24.30 17.79 7.03
N ALA A 211 24.10 16.66 6.35
CA ALA A 211 23.88 16.58 4.90
C ALA A 211 22.53 17.15 4.44
N ALA A 212 21.83 17.90 5.29
CA ALA A 212 20.60 18.63 4.99
C ALA A 212 20.86 19.99 4.29
N ALA A 213 22.05 20.16 3.69
CA ALA A 213 22.48 21.38 3.00
C ALA A 213 22.57 21.15 1.49
#